data_AF-A0A5D3FMR5-F1
#
_entry.id   AF-A0A5D3FMR5-F1
#
_cell.length_a   1.000
_cell.length_b   1.000
_cell.length_c   1.000
_cell.angle_alpha   90.00
_cell.angle_beta   90.00
_cell.angle_gamma   90.00
#
_symmetry.space_group_name_H-M   'P 1'
#
loop_
_entity.id
_entity.type
_entity.pdbx_description
1 polymer ?
#
loop_
_entity_poly.entity_id
_entity_poly.type
_entity_poly.pdbx_seq_one_letter_code
_entity_poly.pdbx_strand_id
1 'polypeptide(L)'
;MRDTWSSHESWVFECLNCTTTWDEELEVRHCGDGHGNEAVIYEFGGQPCTTPWMDRSCPKCQSQNVKARSASRRRQSEVPKANGNGDVAMVYHLRRMHAW
;
A
#
# COMPACT_ATOMS: atom_id res chain seq x y z
N MET A 1 3.48 8.71 -25.54
CA MET A 1 2.35 8.07 -24.84
C MET A 1 2.36 8.62 -23.43
N ARG A 2 1.19 9.00 -22.88
CA ARG A 2 1.11 9.27 -21.44
C ARG A 2 0.88 7.92 -20.78
N ASP A 3 1.85 7.47 -20.01
CA ASP A 3 1.69 6.27 -19.21
C ASP A 3 0.86 6.66 -17.99
N THR A 4 -0.41 6.26 -17.98
CA THR A 4 -1.29 6.43 -16.82
C THR A 4 -1.63 5.06 -16.26
N TRP A 5 -1.35 4.87 -14.98
CA TRP A 5 -1.72 3.66 -14.26
C TRP A 5 -2.26 4.03 -12.87
N SER A 6 -3.11 3.16 -12.32
CA SER A 6 -3.66 3.34 -10.97
C SER A 6 -3.15 2.26 -10.01
N SER A 7 -2.95 2.66 -8.76
CA SER A 7 -2.59 1.80 -7.65
C SER A 7 -3.57 2.02 -6.49
N HIS A 8 -3.61 1.09 -5.55
CA HIS A 8 -4.40 1.23 -4.32
C HIS A 8 -3.47 1.29 -3.13
N GLU A 9 -3.63 2.30 -2.28
CA GLU A 9 -2.88 2.44 -1.03
C GLU A 9 -3.83 2.33 0.16
N SER A 10 -3.50 1.45 1.10
CA SER A 10 -4.26 1.31 2.35
C SER A 10 -3.71 2.27 3.40
N TRP A 11 -4.61 2.99 4.05
CA TRP A 11 -4.29 3.94 5.12
C TRP A 11 -5.00 3.56 6.40
N VAL A 12 -4.31 3.71 7.53
CA VAL A 12 -4.89 3.54 8.86
C VAL A 12 -5.00 4.89 9.53
N PHE A 13 -6.19 5.18 10.02
CA PHE A 13 -6.50 6.39 10.77
C PHE A 13 -6.73 6.05 12.23
N GLU A 14 -6.28 6.94 13.11
CA GLU A 14 -6.43 6.82 14.56
C GLU A 14 -6.96 8.15 15.11
N CYS A 15 -8.10 8.11 15.81
CA CYS A 15 -8.59 9.27 16.54
C CYS A 15 -7.81 9.45 17.83
N LEU A 16 -7.13 10.58 17.98
CA LEU A 16 -6.37 10.89 19.20
C LEU A 16 -7.27 11.34 20.37
N ASN A 17 -8.58 11.50 20.14
CA ASN A 17 -9.55 11.82 21.19
C ASN A 17 -10.20 10.57 21.83
N CYS A 18 -10.60 9.59 21.03
CA CYS A 18 -11.32 8.39 21.52
C CYS A 18 -10.67 7.05 21.15
N THR A 19 -9.44 7.10 20.63
CA THR A 19 -8.59 5.95 20.24
C THR A 19 -9.21 4.98 19.24
N THR A 20 -10.28 5.41 18.55
CA THR A 20 -10.90 4.59 17.51
C THR A 20 -10.02 4.58 16.28
N THR A 21 -9.79 3.39 15.74
CA THR A 21 -9.00 3.17 14.51
C THR A 21 -9.88 2.64 13.40
N TRP A 22 -9.60 3.06 12.17
CA TRP A 22 -10.25 2.53 10.97
C TRP A 22 -9.30 2.58 9.78
N ASP A 23 -9.56 1.74 8.79
CA ASP A 23 -8.81 1.67 7.55
C ASP A 23 -9.62 2.18 6.36
N GLU A 24 -8.94 2.78 5.39
CA GLU A 24 -9.53 3.18 4.10
C GLU A 24 -8.55 2.89 2.96
N GLU A 25 -9.10 2.63 1.77
CA GLU A 25 -8.33 2.48 0.54
C GLU A 25 -8.41 3.78 -0.27
N LEU A 26 -7.25 4.28 -0.69
CA LEU A 26 -7.11 5.40 -1.61
C LEU A 26 -6.70 4.88 -2.98
N GLU A 27 -7.33 5.42 -4.02
CA GLU A 27 -6.88 5.20 -5.40
C GLU A 27 -5.80 6.23 -5.71
N VAL A 28 -4.66 5.77 -6.20
CA VAL A 28 -3.53 6.62 -6.57
C VAL A 28 -3.36 6.54 -8.07
N ARG A 29 -3.61 7.64 -8.76
CA ARG A 29 -3.39 7.75 -10.21
C ARG A 29 -2.02 8.35 -10.47
N HIS A 30 -1.19 7.57 -11.15
CA HIS A 30 0.14 7.96 -11.60
C HIS A 30 0.05 8.36 -13.07
N CYS A 31 0.45 9.58 -13.40
CA CYS A 31 0.43 10.12 -14.75
C CYS A 31 1.85 10.53 -15.17
N GLY A 32 2.43 9.78 -16.09
CA GLY A 32 3.68 10.15 -16.76
C GLY A 32 3.42 11.15 -17.89
N ASP A 33 4.19 12.23 -17.94
CA ASP A 33 4.11 13.22 -19.00
C ASP A 33 4.88 12.82 -20.28
N GLY A 34 5.61 11.70 -20.24
CA GLY A 34 6.46 11.19 -21.33
C GLY A 34 7.82 11.87 -21.44
N HIS A 35 8.12 12.83 -20.57
CA HIS A 35 9.40 13.57 -20.47
C HIS A 35 10.18 13.23 -19.20
N GLY A 36 9.71 12.23 -18.44
CA GLY A 36 10.30 11.78 -17.19
C GLY A 36 9.73 12.47 -15.95
N ASN A 37 8.72 13.34 -16.10
CA ASN A 37 7.99 13.85 -14.94
C ASN A 37 6.78 12.96 -14.64
N GLU A 38 6.60 12.66 -13.36
CA GLU A 38 5.47 11.89 -12.85
C GLU A 38 4.59 12.82 -11.99
N ALA A 39 3.30 12.88 -12.32
CA ALA A 39 2.29 13.48 -11.47
C ALA A 39 1.55 12.37 -10.72
N VAL A 40 1.46 12.50 -9.40
CA VAL A 40 0.70 11.60 -8.53
C VAL A 40 -0.56 12.33 -8.06
N ILE A 41 -1.71 11.75 -8.37
CA ILE A 41 -3.03 12.29 -7.98
C ILE A 41 -3.68 11.24 -7.09
N TYR A 42 -4.06 11.64 -5.88
CA TYR A 42 -4.81 10.77 -4.98
C TYR A 42 -6.30 11.04 -5.14
N GLU A 43 -7.10 9.99 -5.13
CA GLU A 43 -8.55 10.03 -5.20
C GLU A 43 -9.16 9.18 -4.08
N PHE A 44 -10.21 9.72 -3.46
CA PHE A 44 -11.03 8.99 -2.50
C PHE A 44 -12.50 9.10 -2.91
N GLY A 45 -13.16 7.96 -3.10
CA GLY A 45 -14.55 7.96 -3.58
C GLY A 45 -14.74 8.73 -4.89
N GLY A 46 -13.71 8.75 -5.75
CA GLY A 46 -13.70 9.47 -7.03
C GLY A 46 -13.43 10.97 -6.93
N GLN A 47 -13.16 11.52 -5.73
CA GLN A 47 -12.82 12.93 -5.56
C GLN A 47 -11.29 13.10 -5.34
N PRO A 48 -10.62 14.01 -6.07
CA PRO A 48 -9.21 14.31 -5.85
C PRO A 48 -8.93 14.82 -4.43
N CYS A 49 -7.81 14.38 -3.85
CA CYS A 49 -7.39 14.79 -2.52
C CYS A 49 -5.86 14.93 -2.41
N THR A 50 -5.41 15.68 -1.40
CA THR A 50 -4.01 15.69 -0.97
C THR A 50 -3.83 14.67 0.15
N THR A 51 -2.98 13.67 -0.05
CA THR A 51 -2.62 12.75 1.04
C THR A 51 -1.77 13.43 2.11
N PRO A 52 -2.03 13.23 3.42
CA PRO A 52 -3.18 12.61 4.08
C PRO A 52 -4.15 13.66 4.69
N TRP A 53 -4.12 14.91 4.23
CA TRP A 53 -4.87 16.05 4.83
C TRP A 53 -6.30 16.19 4.31
N MET A 54 -7.00 15.07 4.17
CA MET A 54 -8.46 15.11 4.07
C MET A 54 -9.02 15.52 5.43
N ASP A 55 -10.03 16.40 5.47
CA ASP A 55 -10.76 16.76 6.69
C ASP A 55 -11.54 15.54 7.22
N ARG A 56 -10.82 14.62 7.86
CA ARG A 56 -11.38 13.38 8.41
C ARG A 56 -11.88 13.62 9.82
N SER A 57 -13.16 13.34 10.04
CA SER A 57 -13.75 13.29 11.37
C SER A 57 -13.84 11.84 11.83
N CYS A 58 -13.54 11.58 13.11
CA CYS A 58 -13.70 10.25 13.68
C CYS A 58 -15.15 9.76 13.53
N PRO A 59 -15.40 8.56 12.98
CA PRO A 59 -16.77 8.05 12.79
C PRO A 59 -17.51 7.80 14.10
N LYS A 60 -16.80 7.71 15.23
CA LYS A 60 -17.37 7.47 16.56
C LYS A 60 -17.67 8.76 17.33
N CYS A 61 -16.71 9.69 17.39
CA CYS A 61 -16.82 10.89 18.23
C CYS A 61 -16.82 12.21 17.45
N GLN A 62 -16.72 12.15 16.13
CA GLN A 62 -16.71 13.31 15.22
C GLN A 62 -15.56 14.30 15.44
N SER A 63 -14.56 13.94 16.27
CA SER A 63 -13.35 14.75 16.44
C SER A 63 -12.51 14.76 15.16
N GLN A 64 -11.99 15.94 14.80
CA GLN A 64 -11.03 16.13 13.71
C GLN A 64 -9.58 15.84 14.13
N ASN A 65 -9.35 15.47 15.40
CA ASN A 65 -8.01 15.11 15.88
C ASN A 65 -7.67 13.68 15.47
N VAL A 66 -7.33 13.51 14.18
CA VAL A 66 -7.10 12.22 13.53
C VAL A 66 -5.66 12.16 13.01
N LYS A 67 -4.97 11.06 13.31
CA LYS A 67 -3.65 10.75 12.77
C LYS A 67 -3.79 9.74 11.66
N ALA A 68 -3.22 10.04 10.49
CA ALA A 68 -3.12 9.13 9.37
C ALA A 68 -1.76 8.44 9.34
N ARG A 69 -1.72 7.16 9.00
CA ARG A 69 -0.50 6.37 8.82
C ARG A 69 -0.66 5.52 7.56
N SER A 70 0.32 5.54 6.68
CA SER A 70 0.33 4.60 5.56
C SER A 70 0.47 3.19 6.12
N ALA A 71 -0.42 2.30 5.70
CA ALA A 71 -0.25 0.89 5.99
C ALA A 71 0.84 0.38 5.05
N SER A 72 2.11 0.62 5.41
CA SER A 72 3.31 0.24 4.62
C SER A 72 3.43 -1.26 4.30
N ARG A 73 2.43 -2.06 4.63
CA ARG A 73 2.31 -3.44 4.21
C ARG A 73 0.84 -3.83 4.32
N ARG A 74 0.20 -4.12 3.19
CA ARG A 74 -0.95 -5.05 3.14
C ARG A 74 -0.61 -6.17 4.11
N ARG A 75 -1.43 -6.42 5.13
CA ARG A 75 -1.32 -7.62 5.99
C ARG A 75 -1.04 -8.76 5.03
N GLN A 76 0.18 -9.31 5.06
CA GLN A 76 0.64 -10.22 4.01
C GLN A 76 -0.45 -11.25 3.78
N SER A 77 -0.97 -11.32 2.56
CA SER A 77 -1.72 -12.48 2.11
C SER A 77 -0.87 -13.68 2.51
N GLU A 78 -1.42 -14.62 3.29
CA GLU A 78 -0.68 -15.75 3.84
C GLU A 78 0.32 -16.26 2.80
N VAL A 79 1.61 -16.16 3.12
CA VAL A 79 2.67 -16.64 2.23
C VAL A 79 2.30 -18.08 1.90
N PRO A 80 2.11 -18.45 0.61
CA PRO A 80 1.83 -19.82 0.25
C PRO A 80 2.90 -20.68 0.90
N LYS A 81 2.49 -21.62 1.77
CA LYS A 81 3.44 -22.49 2.47
C LYS A 81 4.30 -23.14 1.39
N ALA A 82 5.58 -22.76 1.34
CA ALA A 82 6.53 -23.45 0.51
C ALA A 82 6.51 -24.91 0.99
N ASN A 83 6.14 -25.83 0.10
CA ASN A 83 6.20 -27.26 0.37
C ASN A 83 7.69 -27.61 0.48
N GLY A 84 8.23 -27.47 1.69
CA GLY A 84 9.61 -27.78 2.01
C GLY A 84 9.82 -29.29 1.95
N ASN A 85 10.85 -29.73 1.24
CA ASN A 85 12.09 -30.12 1.93
C ASN A 85 13.22 -30.59 0.99
N GLY A 86 12.97 -30.77 -0.31
CA GLY A 86 13.98 -31.33 -1.24
C GLY A 86 14.73 -30.30 -2.09
N ASP A 87 14.07 -29.18 -2.42
CA ASP A 87 14.48 -28.37 -3.57
C ASP A 87 15.70 -27.49 -3.28
N VAL A 88 15.70 -26.78 -2.15
CA VAL A 88 16.77 -25.80 -1.86
C VAL A 88 18.11 -26.48 -1.59
N ALA A 89 18.12 -27.63 -0.91
CA ALA A 89 19.34 -28.39 -0.65
C ALA A 89 19.92 -28.98 -1.94
N MET A 90 19.06 -29.44 -2.86
CA MET A 90 19.47 -29.95 -4.16
C MET A 90 20.04 -28.84 -5.06
N VAL A 91 19.41 -27.66 -5.10
CA VAL A 91 19.92 -26.49 -5.84
C VAL A 91 21.30 -26.07 -5.31
N TYR A 92 21.50 -26.09 -3.99
CA TYR A 92 22.81 -25.81 -3.40
C TYR A 92 23.86 -26.86 -3.78
N HIS A 93 23.49 -28.14 -3.78
CA HIS A 93 24.38 -29.22 -4.17
C HIS A 93 24.80 -29.12 -5.64
N LEU A 94 23.86 -28.89 -6.56
CA LEU A 94 24.12 -28.73 -8.00
C LEU A 94 25.01 -27.53 -8.29
N ARG A 95 24.72 -26.37 -7.67
CA ARG A 95 25.58 -25.17 -7.78
C ARG A 95 26.99 -25.41 -7.29
N ARG A 96 27.15 -26.15 -6.18
CA ARG A 96 28.47 -26.51 -5.64
C ARG A 96 29.24 -27.44 -6.59
N MET A 97 28.54 -28.28 -7.34
CA MET A 97 29.14 -29.20 -8.31
C MET A 97 29.35 -28.58 -9.70
N HIS A 98 28.96 -27.31 -9.91
CA HIS A 98 28.90 -26.67 -11.24
C HIS A 98 28.11 -27.47 -12.28
N ALA A 99 27.18 -28.31 -11.82
CA ALA A 99 26.23 -29.01 -12.66
C ALA A 99 25.00 -28.09 -12.79
N TRP A 100 24.80 -27.55 -13.99
CA TRP A 100 23.60 -26.80 -14.35
C TRP A 100 22.54 -27.73 -14.91
#